data_AF-A0AAV8XN17-F1
#
_entry.id   AF-A0AAV8XN17-F1
#
_cell.length_a   1.000
_cell.length_b   1.000
_cell.length_c   1.000
_cell.angle_alpha   90.00
_cell.angle_beta   90.00
_cell.angle_gamma   90.00
#
_symmetry.space_group_name_H-M   'P 1'
#
loop_
_entity.id
_entity.type
_entity.pdbx_description
1 polymer ?
#
loop_
_entity_poly.entity_id
_entity_poly.type
_entity_poly.pdbx_seq_one_letter_code
_entity_poly.pdbx_strand_id
1 'polypeptide(L)'
;MDLSTLYDKIETQLRALETLGITSDKCAAMLFPLIMSCLPEDLIRVWQRVGKRVKETEPGEDMDSAQSLEVSLKDLMHFLNIEVENEQRISLASEGFGLTFSFSLSQKRAKQVATEPLPTAVELVNCDGSKCLFCDGSHSSDSFKA
;
A
#
# COMPACT_ATOMS: atom_id res chain seq x y z
N MET A 1 -13.58 10.34 -4.66
CA MET A 1 -13.88 9.26 -5.61
C MET A 1 -12.92 8.16 -5.28
N ASP A 2 -13.42 6.98 -4.97
CA ASP A 2 -12.58 5.88 -4.49
C ASP A 2 -11.83 5.26 -5.67
N LEU A 3 -10.60 4.79 -5.42
CA LEU A 3 -9.71 4.32 -6.48
C LEU A 3 -10.32 3.14 -7.26
N SER A 4 -11.01 2.24 -6.56
CA SER A 4 -11.76 1.12 -7.16
C SER A 4 -12.79 1.60 -8.18
N THR A 5 -13.62 2.59 -7.81
CA THR A 5 -14.65 3.13 -8.71
C THR A 5 -14.07 3.84 -9.93
N LEU A 6 -12.88 4.41 -9.80
CA LEU A 6 -12.14 5.04 -10.90
C LEU A 6 -11.61 3.98 -11.85
N TYR A 7 -10.94 2.96 -11.30
CA TYR A 7 -10.42 1.83 -12.06
C TYR A 7 -11.53 1.12 -12.84
N ASP A 8 -12.64 0.77 -12.20
CA ASP A 8 -13.78 0.10 -12.83
C ASP A 8 -14.34 0.91 -14.00
N LYS A 9 -14.42 2.23 -13.86
CA LYS A 9 -14.88 3.12 -14.94
C LYS A 9 -13.91 3.15 -16.11
N ILE A 10 -12.61 3.24 -15.85
CA ILE A 10 -11.58 3.23 -16.90
C ILE A 10 -11.63 1.89 -17.64
N GLU A 11 -11.66 0.77 -16.90
CA GLU A 11 -11.72 -0.57 -17.48
C GLU A 11 -13.00 -0.77 -18.31
N THR A 12 -14.16 -0.35 -17.78
CA THR A 12 -15.43 -0.44 -18.51
C THR A 12 -15.40 0.37 -19.80
N GLN A 13 -14.84 1.58 -19.78
CA GLN A 13 -14.71 2.41 -20.98
C GLN A 13 -13.73 1.80 -21.99
N LEU A 14 -12.60 1.24 -21.55
CA LEU A 14 -11.66 0.55 -22.43
C LEU A 14 -12.30 -0.67 -23.11
N ARG A 15 -13.06 -1.48 -22.36
CA ARG A 15 -13.82 -2.63 -22.90
C ARG A 15 -14.91 -2.19 -23.88
N ALA A 16 -15.58 -1.07 -23.59
CA ALA A 16 -16.57 -0.50 -24.50
C ALA A 16 -15.91 -0.08 -25.82
N LEU A 17 -14.78 0.63 -25.77
CA LEU A 17 -14.01 1.01 -26.95
C LEU A 17 -13.58 -0.21 -27.78
N GLU A 18 -13.12 -1.27 -27.12
CA GLU A 18 -12.75 -2.53 -27.77
C GLU A 18 -13.94 -3.16 -28.52
N THR A 19 -15.13 -3.11 -27.91
CA THR A 19 -16.38 -3.60 -28.54
C THR A 19 -16.75 -2.80 -29.79
N LEU A 20 -16.38 -1.50 -29.86
CA LEU A 20 -16.52 -0.66 -31.06
C LEU A 20 -15.41 -0.90 -32.11
N GLY A 21 -14.49 -1.84 -31.88
CA GLY A 21 -13.35 -2.09 -32.77
C GLY A 21 -12.22 -1.07 -32.61
N ILE A 22 -12.29 -0.21 -31.60
CA ILE A 22 -11.24 0.73 -31.22
C ILE A 22 -10.31 0.00 -30.26
N THR A 23 -9.24 -0.54 -30.81
CA THR A 23 -8.26 -1.31 -30.07
C THR A 23 -7.24 -0.39 -29.40
N SER A 24 -6.72 -0.80 -28.24
CA SER A 24 -5.84 0.04 -27.42
C SER A 24 -4.52 0.37 -28.10
N ASP A 25 -4.02 -0.48 -29.01
CA ASP A 25 -2.86 -0.25 -29.89
C ASP A 25 -3.01 1.02 -30.75
N LYS A 26 -4.18 1.24 -31.34
CA LYS A 26 -4.43 2.36 -32.27
C LYS A 26 -4.66 3.68 -31.56
N CYS A 27 -5.18 3.62 -30.35
CA CYS A 27 -5.56 4.81 -29.59
C CYS A 27 -4.73 5.03 -28.33
N ALA A 28 -3.67 4.24 -28.10
CA ALA A 28 -2.81 4.33 -26.93
C ALA A 28 -2.35 5.78 -26.71
N ALA A 29 -1.87 6.44 -27.78
CA ALA A 29 -1.31 7.79 -27.72
C ALA A 29 -2.31 8.85 -27.21
N MET A 30 -3.61 8.61 -27.40
CA MET A 30 -4.69 9.46 -26.90
C MET A 30 -5.21 8.99 -25.53
N LEU A 31 -5.37 7.68 -25.35
CA LEU A 31 -5.91 7.09 -24.12
C LEU A 31 -4.98 7.26 -22.93
N PHE A 32 -3.67 7.14 -23.14
CA PHE A 32 -2.68 7.26 -22.06
C PHE A 32 -2.74 8.61 -21.33
N PRO A 33 -2.63 9.78 -22.00
CA PRO A 33 -2.74 11.08 -21.32
C PRO A 33 -4.13 11.31 -20.72
N LEU A 34 -5.20 10.79 -21.32
CA LEU A 34 -6.55 10.85 -20.76
C LEU A 34 -6.65 10.09 -19.44
N ILE A 35 -6.20 8.83 -19.40
CA ILE A 35 -6.20 8.02 -18.18
C ILE A 35 -5.37 8.71 -17.11
N MET A 36 -4.15 9.16 -17.43
CA MET A 36 -3.33 9.89 -16.46
C MET A 36 -4.01 11.14 -15.91
N SER A 37 -4.76 11.88 -16.74
CA SER A 37 -5.46 13.09 -16.29
C SER A 37 -6.60 12.82 -15.31
N CYS A 38 -7.15 11.60 -15.31
CA CYS A 38 -8.21 11.18 -14.40
C CYS A 38 -7.67 10.73 -13.03
N LEU A 39 -6.36 10.47 -12.92
CA LEU A 39 -5.75 9.96 -11.69
C LEU A 39 -5.42 11.09 -10.70
N PRO A 40 -5.50 10.82 -9.39
CA PRO A 40 -4.98 11.75 -8.37
C PRO A 40 -3.48 11.99 -8.54
N GLU A 41 -3.02 13.19 -8.19
CA GLU A 41 -1.62 13.59 -8.38
C GLU A 41 -0.64 12.68 -7.64
N ASP A 42 -0.98 12.25 -6.43
CA ASP A 42 -0.16 11.32 -5.63
C ASP A 42 0.07 9.99 -6.36
N LEU A 43 -0.96 9.48 -7.02
CA LEU A 43 -0.90 8.22 -7.74
C LEU A 43 -0.05 8.34 -9.00
N ILE A 44 -0.15 9.47 -9.70
CA ILE A 44 0.72 9.79 -10.85
C ILE A 44 2.18 9.88 -10.41
N ARG A 45 2.48 10.50 -9.27
CA ARG A 45 3.85 10.58 -8.73
C ARG A 45 4.39 9.20 -8.38
N VAL A 46 3.59 8.32 -7.79
CA VAL A 46 3.97 6.93 -7.50
C VAL A 46 4.26 6.19 -8.81
N TRP A 47 3.35 6.26 -9.77
CA TRP A 47 3.50 5.66 -11.09
C TRP A 47 4.80 6.10 -11.79
N GLN A 48 5.10 7.40 -11.81
CA GLN A 48 6.34 7.90 -12.43
C GLN A 48 7.60 7.37 -11.75
N ARG A 49 7.58 7.15 -10.43
CA ARG A 49 8.72 6.53 -9.71
C ARG A 49 8.89 5.06 -10.06
N VAL A 50 7.79 4.32 -10.22
CA VAL A 50 7.81 2.91 -10.62
C VAL A 50 8.26 2.79 -12.08
N GLY A 51 7.69 3.59 -12.98
CA GLY A 51 8.01 3.58 -14.41
C GLY A 51 9.46 3.95 -14.73
N LYS A 52 10.11 4.82 -13.92
CA LYS A 52 11.55 5.08 -14.06
C LYS A 52 12.40 3.85 -13.75
N ARG A 53 12.04 3.07 -12.72
CA ARG A 53 12.77 1.85 -12.33
C ARG A 53 12.68 0.76 -13.40
N VAL A 54 11.51 0.62 -14.03
CA VAL A 54 11.29 -0.39 -15.09
C VAL A 54 12.13 -0.07 -16.33
N LYS A 55 12.21 1.21 -16.73
CA LYS A 55 13.00 1.64 -17.91
C LYS A 55 14.52 1.54 -17.74
N GLU A 56 15.02 1.55 -16.51
CA GLU A 56 16.46 1.39 -16.23
C GLU A 56 16.92 -0.08 -16.30
N THR A 57 15.98 -1.03 -16.27
CA THR A 57 16.29 -2.47 -16.20
C THR A 57 16.32 -3.14 -17.57
N GLU A 58 15.67 -2.56 -18.59
CA GLU A 58 15.62 -3.08 -19.96
C GLU A 58 16.61 -2.31 -20.86
N PRO A 59 17.80 -2.85 -21.18
CA PRO A 59 18.75 -2.20 -22.04
C PRO A 59 18.34 -2.37 -23.50
N GLY A 60 17.81 -1.30 -24.08
CA GLY A 60 17.92 -0.98 -25.50
C GLY A 60 17.28 -1.97 -26.47
N GLU A 61 16.02 -1.73 -26.81
CA GLU A 61 15.49 -2.10 -28.12
C GLU A 61 14.69 -0.92 -28.66
N ASP A 62 15.00 -0.51 -29.89
CA ASP A 62 14.29 0.51 -30.66
C ASP A 62 12.88 0.01 -31.03
N MET A 63 12.03 -0.13 -30.02
CA MET A 63 10.62 -0.47 -30.16
C MET A 63 9.86 0.74 -30.71
N ASP A 64 9.01 0.50 -31.70
CA ASP A 64 8.16 1.52 -32.31
C ASP A 64 7.40 2.30 -31.22
N SER A 65 7.40 3.63 -31.30
CA SER A 65 6.87 4.49 -30.23
C SER A 65 5.40 4.20 -29.91
N ALA A 66 4.64 3.70 -30.89
CA ALA A 66 3.26 3.25 -30.68
C ALA A 66 3.16 2.00 -29.81
N GLN A 67 4.03 1.00 -30.04
CA GLN A 67 4.08 -0.24 -29.26
C GLN A 67 4.58 0.03 -27.83
N SER A 68 5.57 0.92 -27.67
CA SER A 68 6.04 1.35 -26.36
C SER A 68 4.93 1.97 -25.50
N LEU A 69 4.01 2.70 -26.14
CA LEU A 69 2.94 3.40 -25.44
C LEU A 69 1.74 2.49 -25.15
N GLU A 70 1.46 1.50 -26.00
CA GLU A 70 0.51 0.42 -25.68
C GLU A 70 0.97 -0.40 -24.47
N VAL A 71 2.25 -0.80 -24.43
CA VAL A 71 2.86 -1.47 -23.28
C VAL A 71 2.74 -0.59 -22.04
N SER A 72 3.08 0.69 -22.14
CA SER A 72 2.97 1.62 -21.02
C SER A 72 1.53 1.83 -20.53
N LEU A 73 0.52 1.75 -21.41
CA LEU A 73 -0.90 1.82 -21.03
C LEU A 73 -1.31 0.55 -20.28
N LYS A 74 -0.91 -0.64 -20.77
CA LYS A 74 -1.16 -1.91 -20.08
C LYS A 74 -0.52 -1.92 -18.70
N ASP A 75 0.73 -1.47 -18.60
CA ASP A 75 1.44 -1.39 -17.32
C ASP A 75 0.75 -0.41 -16.36
N LEU A 76 0.23 0.71 -16.86
CA LEU A 76 -0.54 1.67 -16.05
C LEU A 76 -1.82 1.02 -15.50
N MET A 77 -2.57 0.31 -16.34
CA MET A 77 -3.78 -0.40 -15.90
C MET A 77 -3.45 -1.49 -14.89
N HIS A 78 -2.35 -2.22 -15.09
CA HIS A 78 -1.89 -3.23 -14.15
C HIS A 78 -1.50 -2.63 -12.79
N PHE A 79 -0.79 -1.50 -12.80
CA PHE A 79 -0.45 -0.76 -11.59
C PHE A 79 -1.69 -0.29 -10.83
N LEU A 80 -2.70 0.26 -11.52
CA LEU A 80 -3.94 0.69 -10.89
C LEU A 80 -4.68 -0.49 -10.23
N ASN A 81 -4.72 -1.65 -10.90
CA ASN A 81 -5.33 -2.85 -10.33
C ASN A 81 -4.61 -3.28 -9.03
N ILE A 82 -3.27 -3.33 -9.04
CA ILE A 82 -2.48 -3.65 -7.85
C ILE A 82 -2.77 -2.66 -6.71
N GLU A 83 -2.87 -1.37 -7.01
CA GLU A 83 -3.13 -0.37 -5.98
C GLU A 83 -4.54 -0.51 -5.38
N VAL A 84 -5.56 -0.85 -6.19
CA VAL A 84 -6.91 -1.18 -5.71
C VAL A 84 -6.88 -2.40 -4.79
N GLU A 85 -6.21 -3.48 -5.21
CA GLU A 85 -6.06 -4.69 -4.38
C GLU A 85 -5.29 -4.41 -3.09
N ASN A 86 -4.27 -3.55 -3.15
CA ASN A 86 -3.51 -3.13 -1.98
C ASN A 86 -4.38 -2.37 -0.98
N GLU A 87 -5.19 -1.42 -1.46
CA GLU A 87 -6.11 -0.65 -0.63
C GLU A 87 -7.11 -1.56 0.08
N GLN A 88 -7.67 -2.55 -0.64
CA GLN A 88 -8.55 -3.57 -0.06
C GLN A 88 -7.83 -4.43 0.99
N ARG A 89 -6.60 -4.87 0.70
CA ARG A 89 -5.79 -5.67 1.64
C ARG A 89 -5.47 -4.89 2.92
N ILE A 90 -5.16 -3.61 2.78
CA ILE A 90 -4.92 -2.71 3.92
C ILE A 90 -6.21 -2.54 4.73
N SER A 91 -7.36 -2.34 4.07
CA SER A 91 -8.66 -2.26 4.75
C SER A 91 -8.93 -3.50 5.58
N LEU A 92 -8.84 -4.69 4.99
CA LEU A 92 -9.05 -5.97 5.68
C LEU A 92 -8.12 -6.16 6.89
N ALA A 93 -6.83 -5.84 6.72
CA ALA A 93 -5.88 -5.91 7.83
C ALA A 93 -6.26 -4.91 8.94
N SER A 94 -6.61 -3.68 8.58
CA SER A 94 -6.97 -2.64 9.55
C SER A 94 -8.26 -2.95 10.31
N GLU A 95 -9.25 -3.60 9.67
CA GLU A 95 -10.48 -4.06 10.31
C GLU A 95 -10.21 -5.18 11.32
N GLY A 96 -9.34 -6.13 10.98
CA GLY A 96 -8.94 -7.23 11.87
C GLY A 96 -8.27 -6.76 13.17
N PHE A 97 -7.61 -5.60 13.15
CA PHE A 97 -6.99 -4.97 14.32
C PHE A 97 -7.86 -3.86 14.97
N GLY A 98 -9.08 -3.60 14.46
CA GLY A 98 -9.95 -2.54 14.98
C GLY A 98 -9.42 -1.12 14.75
N LEU A 99 -8.50 -0.93 13.80
CA LEU A 99 -7.86 0.36 13.49
C LEU A 99 -8.73 1.26 12.60
N THR A 100 -9.84 0.74 12.08
CA THR A 100 -10.76 1.48 11.20
C THR A 100 -11.60 2.54 11.90
N PHE A 101 -11.57 2.61 13.24
CA PHE A 101 -12.18 3.70 14.00
C PHE A 101 -11.10 4.66 14.54
N SER A 102 -10.74 5.61 13.68
CA SER A 102 -10.25 6.94 14.04
C SER A 102 -8.80 7.09 14.58
N PHE A 103 -8.01 7.85 13.82
CA PHE A 103 -6.99 8.77 14.37
C PHE A 103 -7.62 9.92 15.21
N SER A 104 -8.88 9.79 15.64
CA SER A 104 -9.56 10.67 16.59
C SER A 104 -9.88 9.93 17.89
N LEU A 105 -8.87 9.27 18.48
CA LEU A 105 -8.77 9.32 19.93
C LEU A 105 -8.09 10.64 20.32
N SER A 106 -8.85 11.71 20.14
CA SER A 106 -8.80 12.81 21.09
C SER A 106 -8.86 12.20 22.49
N GLN A 107 -7.75 12.32 23.22
CA GLN A 107 -7.79 12.87 24.58
C GLN A 107 -8.97 12.37 25.44
N LYS A 108 -9.11 11.05 25.62
CA LYS A 108 -9.98 10.55 26.68
C LYS A 108 -9.26 10.74 28.00
N ARG A 109 -9.57 11.88 28.63
CA ARG A 109 -9.50 12.20 30.06
C ARG A 109 -8.39 11.49 30.84
N ALA A 110 -7.41 12.30 31.26
CA ALA A 110 -6.70 12.09 32.52
C ALA A 110 -7.73 11.94 33.65
N LYS A 111 -8.14 10.70 33.91
CA LYS A 111 -8.69 10.31 35.21
C LYS A 111 -7.46 10.06 36.06
N GLN A 112 -7.16 10.99 36.94
CA GLN A 112 -6.15 10.79 37.98
C GLN A 112 -6.57 9.56 38.80
N VAL A 113 -5.94 8.41 38.57
CA VAL A 113 -5.89 7.31 39.53
C VAL A 113 -4.57 6.59 39.33
N ALA A 114 -3.72 6.72 40.36
CA ALA A 114 -2.58 5.91 40.75
C ALA A 114 -1.45 5.70 39.71
N THR A 115 -0.23 5.89 40.22
CA THR A 115 1.05 5.46 39.65
C THR A 115 1.00 3.98 39.22
N GLU A 116 0.63 3.73 37.98
CA GLU A 116 0.79 2.41 37.34
C GLU A 116 2.03 2.48 36.42
N PRO A 117 2.90 1.44 36.44
CA PRO A 117 4.19 1.46 35.77
C PRO A 117 4.04 1.58 34.26
N LEU A 118 4.93 2.38 33.64
CA LEU A 118 5.00 2.54 32.19
C LEU A 118 5.05 1.18 31.49
N PRO A 119 4.25 0.93 30.44
CA PRO A 119 4.31 -0.31 29.68
C PRO A 119 5.71 -0.43 29.09
N THR A 120 6.48 -1.33 29.68
CA THR A 120 7.86 -1.65 29.33
C THR A 120 7.85 -3.06 28.75
N ALA A 121 8.78 -3.39 27.85
CA ALA A 121 8.85 -4.69 27.14
C ALA A 121 8.79 -5.95 28.02
N VAL A 122 8.85 -5.81 29.35
CA VAL A 122 8.62 -6.84 30.36
C VAL A 122 7.20 -7.42 30.31
N GLU A 123 6.17 -6.66 29.92
CA GLU A 123 4.78 -7.16 29.88
C GLU A 123 4.52 -8.11 28.69
N LEU A 124 5.35 -8.07 27.65
CA LEU A 124 5.29 -9.01 26.52
C LEU A 124 5.79 -10.40 26.88
N VAL A 125 6.50 -10.52 28.00
CA VAL A 125 7.03 -11.79 28.48
C VAL A 125 6.03 -12.34 29.48
N ASN A 126 5.32 -13.41 29.10
CA ASN A 126 4.40 -14.12 30.00
C ASN A 126 5.18 -14.94 31.04
N CYS A 127 5.98 -14.24 31.86
CA CYS A 127 6.72 -14.80 32.96
C CYS A 127 5.90 -14.61 34.24
N ASP A 128 5.04 -15.57 34.54
CA ASP A 128 4.42 -15.69 35.86
C ASP A 128 5.49 -16.09 36.88
N GLY A 129 6.19 -15.08 37.39
CA GLY A 129 7.09 -15.21 38.54
C GLY A 129 8.57 -15.01 38.21
N SER A 130 9.26 -14.40 39.18
CA SER A 130 10.69 -14.11 39.24
C SER A 130 11.56 -15.36 39.37
N LYS A 131 11.37 -16.34 38.48
CA LYS A 131 12.15 -17.58 38.41
C LYS A 131 12.78 -17.76 37.02
N CYS A 132 14.04 -18.16 37.00
CA CYS A 132 14.80 -18.37 35.80
C CYS A 132 14.32 -19.64 35.07
N LEU A 133 13.98 -19.55 33.80
CA LEU A 133 13.49 -20.71 33.01
C LEU A 133 14.53 -21.83 32.82
N PHE A 134 15.82 -21.56 33.08
CA PHE A 134 16.90 -22.53 32.88
C PHE A 134 17.27 -23.30 34.16
N CYS A 135 17.03 -22.72 35.33
CA CYS A 135 17.47 -23.31 36.59
C CYS A 135 16.45 -23.15 37.74
N ASP A 136 15.26 -22.61 37.46
CA ASP A 136 14.18 -22.30 38.42
C ASP A 136 14.60 -21.43 39.62
N GLY A 137 15.79 -20.82 39.59
CA GLY A 137 16.31 -19.93 40.64
C GLY A 137 15.87 -18.46 40.46
N SER A 138 15.89 -17.69 41.55
CA SER A 138 15.69 -16.23 41.50
C SER A 138 17.02 -15.51 41.28
N HIS A 139 17.13 -14.72 40.21
CA HIS A 139 18.32 -13.91 39.92
C HIS A 139 17.95 -12.43 39.87
N SER A 140 18.78 -11.57 40.47
CA SER A 140 18.71 -10.13 40.24
C SER A 140 19.18 -9.87 38.81
N SER A 141 18.35 -9.26 37.98
CA SER A 141 18.73 -8.89 36.62
C SER A 141 19.59 -7.63 36.66
N ASP A 142 20.86 -7.77 37.05
CA ASP A 142 21.84 -6.73 36.80
C ASP A 142 22.11 -6.72 35.29
N SER A 143 21.59 -5.68 34.64
CA SER A 143 21.68 -5.43 33.21
C SER A 143 23.12 -5.57 32.71
N PHE A 144 23.26 -6.34 31.63
CA PHE A 144 24.46 -6.60 30.86
C PHE A 144 25.30 -5.32 30.66
N LYS A 145 26.49 -5.28 31.27
CA LYS A 145 27.51 -4.26 30.97
C LYS A 145 28.39 -4.81 29.84
N ALA A 146 28.37 -4.10 28.72
CA ALA A 146 29.20 -4.36 27.54
C ALA A 146 30.70 -4.33 27.85
#